data_AF-A0A847LWZ2-F1
#
_entry.id   AF-A0A847LWZ2-F1
#
_cell.length_a   1.000
_cell.length_b   1.000
_cell.length_c   1.000
_cell.angle_alpha   90.00
_cell.angle_beta   90.00
_cell.angle_gamma   90.00
#
_symmetry.space_group_name_H-M   'P 1'
#
loop_
_entity.id
_entity.type
_entity.pdbx_description
1 polymer ?
#
loop_
_entity_poly.entity_id
_entity_poly.type
_entity_poly.pdbx_seq_one_letter_code
_entity_poly.pdbx_strand_id
1 'polypeptide(L)'
;MTRGHSKAYFLTVVFSLFWGTFVFGAQEQDVIKSMESLMQASQDAFDTNHPVEALKHLVGILALNDEAAPETNANRKSQRSELVRKADQKLTEIGARLTLEAGDEWIKEDGTQRAGNVRDLAKGSGLMPVVRLVVNYDFGKAVVADAPIRFAFVDGIGDITLSSTTDANGLASTVVRSLNRTDKPVLIRAMLVISNRGKTRAFPEVHRDFAYVLPALTARIFASEGPASSQSGATAASPAPKTGAASLVDSISRALNGTGLDLLPTDSALDPKTFAAALQGDLGAIQRACNVGGTTISYLVLADVQYDEPRQMVLNGKTYNIFTSTARAQIRIVRSNGTVAITRPTISVKGQGGTEAAAIQSALMEARKAVEQDLSANVGEIKSALD
;
A
#
# COMPACT_ATOMS: atom_id res chain seq x y z
N MET A 1 64.59 65.29 -2.02
CA MET A 1 63.53 64.26 -2.06
C MET A 1 62.86 64.30 -3.43
N THR A 2 62.93 63.17 -4.14
CA THR A 2 62.09 62.73 -5.28
C THR A 2 61.82 63.76 -6.40
N ARG A 3 62.66 63.78 -7.45
CA ARG A 3 62.49 63.03 -8.73
C ARG A 3 61.12 63.29 -9.36
N GLY A 4 60.96 63.84 -10.55
CA GLY A 4 61.90 64.12 -11.63
C GLY A 4 61.10 64.05 -12.95
N HIS A 5 61.31 65.05 -13.81
CA HIS A 5 61.30 65.06 -15.29
C HIS A 5 60.34 64.13 -16.07
N SER A 6 59.78 64.49 -17.22
CA SER A 6 59.88 65.62 -18.13
C SER A 6 58.87 65.29 -19.24
N LYS A 7 58.11 66.27 -19.74
CA LYS A 7 57.26 66.10 -20.92
C LYS A 7 58.07 66.48 -22.16
N ALA A 8 58.19 65.56 -23.12
CA ALA A 8 58.53 65.88 -24.51
C ALA A 8 57.92 64.86 -25.48
N TYR A 9 56.78 65.26 -26.06
CA TYR A 9 56.33 65.18 -27.45
C TYR A 9 56.78 64.10 -28.47
N PHE A 10 55.76 63.73 -29.26
CA PHE A 10 55.76 63.25 -30.67
C PHE A 10 56.15 61.80 -30.96
N LEU A 11 55.18 60.98 -31.40
CA LEU A 11 55.10 60.50 -32.80
C LEU A 11 53.81 59.68 -33.02
N THR A 12 53.08 60.02 -34.08
CA THR A 12 51.95 59.28 -34.63
C THR A 12 52.44 58.00 -35.32
N VAL A 13 51.84 56.83 -35.01
CA VAL A 13 51.87 55.65 -35.88
C VAL A 13 50.47 55.05 -35.98
N VAL A 14 49.99 55.02 -37.22
CA VAL A 14 48.76 54.39 -37.70
C VAL A 14 48.94 52.87 -37.71
N PHE A 15 47.95 52.10 -37.24
CA PHE A 15 47.80 50.69 -37.59
C PHE A 15 46.35 50.37 -37.94
N SER A 16 46.12 50.25 -39.25
CA SER A 16 45.00 49.51 -39.84
C SER A 16 45.41 48.05 -40.04
N LEU A 17 44.40 47.20 -40.27
CA LEU A 17 44.42 45.77 -40.66
C LEU A 17 44.42 44.80 -39.46
N PHE A 18 43.61 43.74 -39.37
CA PHE A 18 43.09 42.85 -40.40
C PHE A 18 41.74 42.26 -39.94
N TRP A 19 40.78 42.17 -40.87
CA TRP A 19 39.63 41.26 -40.77
C TRP A 19 40.13 39.81 -40.67
N GLY A 20 39.73 39.12 -39.61
CA GLY A 20 39.95 37.69 -39.43
C GLY A 20 38.68 37.05 -38.89
N THR A 21 37.84 36.54 -39.79
CA THR A 21 36.75 35.62 -39.52
C THR A 21 37.27 34.41 -38.73
N PHE A 22 37.03 34.39 -37.42
CA PHE A 22 37.02 33.14 -36.67
C PHE A 22 35.65 32.49 -36.89
N VAL A 23 35.54 31.77 -38.01
CA VAL A 23 34.55 30.69 -38.13
C VAL A 23 35.00 29.63 -37.12
N PHE A 24 34.38 29.62 -35.94
CA PHE A 24 34.31 28.41 -35.15
C PHE A 24 33.55 27.39 -36.00
N GLY A 25 34.29 26.59 -36.77
CA GLY A 25 33.79 25.36 -37.34
C GLY A 25 33.47 24.42 -36.21
N ALA A 26 32.26 24.56 -35.65
CA ALA A 26 31.59 23.42 -35.03
C ALA A 26 31.56 22.36 -36.13
N GLN A 27 32.24 21.24 -35.89
CA GLN A 27 32.04 20.02 -36.66
C GLN A 27 30.53 19.76 -36.63
N GLU A 28 29.83 20.16 -37.70
CA GLU A 28 28.45 19.78 -37.94
C GLU A 28 28.51 18.29 -38.23
N GLN A 29 28.49 17.50 -37.16
CA GLN A 29 28.56 16.06 -37.23
C GLN A 29 27.38 15.61 -38.08
N ASP A 30 27.67 14.97 -39.22
CA ASP A 30 26.65 14.59 -40.20
C ASP A 30 25.58 13.74 -39.50
N VAL A 31 24.39 14.34 -39.32
CA VAL A 31 23.29 13.77 -38.54
C VAL A 31 22.93 12.38 -39.03
N ILE A 32 22.95 12.15 -40.35
CA ILE A 32 22.64 10.84 -40.94
C ILE A 32 23.68 9.80 -40.51
N LYS A 33 24.98 10.14 -40.55
CA LYS A 33 26.04 9.22 -40.08
C LYS A 33 25.92 8.94 -38.59
N SER A 34 25.55 9.93 -37.78
CA SER A 34 25.28 9.72 -36.36
C SER A 34 24.09 8.79 -36.13
N MET A 35 23.00 8.94 -36.90
CA MET A 35 21.85 8.04 -36.84
C MET A 35 22.20 6.61 -37.28
N GLU A 36 23.01 6.45 -38.33
CA GLU A 36 23.50 5.15 -38.80
C GLU A 36 24.38 4.46 -37.74
N SER A 37 25.28 5.21 -37.10
CA SER A 37 26.11 4.71 -36.00
C SER A 37 25.27 4.25 -34.81
N LEU A 38 24.24 5.03 -34.42
CA LEU A 38 23.32 4.63 -33.36
C LEU A 38 22.47 3.40 -33.74
N MET A 39 22.11 3.25 -35.02
CA MET A 39 21.38 2.07 -35.48
C MET A 39 22.25 0.81 -35.36
N GLN A 40 23.52 0.90 -35.72
CA GLN A 40 24.46 -0.21 -35.54
C GLN A 40 24.70 -0.51 -34.06
N ALA A 41 24.96 0.51 -33.24
CA ALA A 41 25.13 0.36 -31.79
C ALA A 41 23.90 -0.27 -31.13
N SER A 42 22.69 0.07 -31.60
CA SER A 42 21.46 -0.58 -31.13
C SER A 42 21.43 -2.06 -31.45
N GLN A 43 21.87 -2.46 -32.64
CA GLN A 43 21.88 -3.86 -33.05
C GLN A 43 22.90 -4.63 -32.21
N ASP A 44 24.12 -4.11 -32.09
CA ASP A 44 25.20 -4.73 -31.30
C ASP A 44 24.83 -4.87 -29.83
N ALA A 45 24.18 -3.85 -29.25
CA ALA A 45 23.70 -3.88 -27.87
C ALA A 45 22.62 -4.96 -27.68
N PHE A 46 21.69 -5.09 -28.61
CA PHE A 46 20.64 -6.11 -28.50
C PHE A 46 21.20 -7.53 -28.64
N ASP A 47 22.13 -7.74 -29.59
CA ASP A 47 22.77 -9.04 -29.84
C ASP A 47 23.66 -9.49 -28.67
N THR A 48 24.16 -8.54 -27.87
CA THR A 48 24.92 -8.79 -26.64
C THR A 48 24.07 -8.81 -25.37
N ASN A 49 22.74 -8.90 -25.48
CA ASN A 49 21.79 -8.94 -24.37
C ASN A 49 21.77 -7.66 -23.49
N HIS A 50 21.90 -6.49 -24.12
CA HIS A 50 21.73 -5.17 -23.50
C HIS A 50 20.52 -4.42 -24.10
N PRO A 51 19.28 -4.92 -23.92
CA PRO A 51 18.11 -4.36 -24.58
C PRO A 51 17.82 -2.91 -24.18
N VAL A 52 18.14 -2.49 -22.96
CA VAL A 52 17.95 -1.09 -22.53
C VAL A 52 18.85 -0.13 -23.31
N GLU A 53 20.13 -0.48 -23.51
CA GLU A 53 21.05 0.33 -24.31
C GLU A 53 20.63 0.35 -25.77
N ALA A 54 20.16 -0.78 -26.32
CA ALA A 54 19.57 -0.81 -27.65
C ALA A 54 18.41 0.19 -27.79
N LEU A 55 17.45 0.16 -26.88
CA LEU A 55 16.34 1.11 -26.86
C LEU A 55 16.81 2.57 -26.71
N LYS A 56 17.81 2.84 -25.85
CA LYS A 56 18.37 4.19 -25.69
C LYS A 56 18.96 4.70 -26.99
N HIS A 57 19.69 3.89 -27.74
CA HIS A 57 20.25 4.30 -29.04
C HIS A 57 19.13 4.63 -30.05
N LEU A 58 18.08 3.82 -30.12
CA LEU A 58 16.93 4.07 -31.00
C LEU A 58 16.16 5.34 -30.61
N VAL A 59 15.93 5.58 -29.31
CA VAL A 59 15.37 6.86 -28.83
C VAL A 59 16.30 8.03 -29.16
N GLY A 60 17.62 7.81 -29.13
CA GLY A 60 18.62 8.78 -29.56
C GLY A 60 18.49 9.18 -31.03
N ILE A 61 18.14 8.25 -31.92
CA ILE A 61 17.85 8.54 -33.34
C ILE A 61 16.62 9.45 -33.45
N LEU A 62 15.56 9.14 -32.70
CA LEU A 62 14.36 9.98 -32.67
C LEU A 62 14.62 11.37 -32.09
N ALA A 63 15.55 11.50 -31.14
CA ALA A 63 15.95 12.77 -30.55
C ALA A 63 16.77 13.60 -31.55
N LEU A 64 17.75 12.99 -32.21
CA LEU A 64 18.55 13.63 -33.26
C LEU A 64 17.68 14.18 -34.40
N ASN A 65 16.62 13.46 -34.77
CA ASN A 65 15.70 13.94 -35.81
C ASN A 65 14.94 15.20 -35.38
N ASP A 66 14.56 15.31 -34.09
CA ASP A 66 13.85 16.47 -33.55
C ASP A 66 14.78 17.68 -33.38
N GLU A 67 16.05 17.44 -33.00
CA GLU A 67 17.08 18.47 -32.83
C GLU A 67 17.61 19.01 -34.16
N ALA A 68 17.64 18.18 -35.21
CA ALA A 68 18.26 18.53 -36.48
C ALA A 68 17.42 19.50 -37.32
N ALA A 69 18.10 20.44 -37.98
CA ALA A 69 17.48 21.30 -38.97
C ALA A 69 16.83 20.48 -40.11
N PRO A 70 15.79 21.00 -40.78
CA PRO A 70 15.20 20.33 -41.94
C PRO A 70 16.21 20.10 -43.07
N GLU A 71 16.26 18.88 -43.60
CA GLU A 71 17.11 18.54 -44.75
C GLU A 71 16.57 19.19 -46.03
N THR A 72 17.44 19.91 -46.75
CA THR A 72 17.12 20.56 -48.03
C THR A 72 17.32 19.62 -49.22
N ASN A 73 18.22 18.64 -49.10
CA ASN A 73 18.46 17.64 -50.13
C ASN A 73 17.40 16.51 -50.04
N ALA A 74 16.67 16.27 -51.13
CA ALA A 74 15.59 15.29 -51.17
C ALA A 74 16.04 13.85 -50.83
N ASN A 75 17.22 13.43 -51.29
CA ASN A 75 17.75 12.09 -51.03
C ASN A 75 18.11 11.94 -49.55
N ARG A 76 18.79 12.93 -48.97
CA ARG A 76 19.14 12.95 -47.53
C ARG A 76 17.89 12.97 -46.65
N LYS A 77 16.89 13.78 -47.03
CA LYS A 77 15.58 13.81 -46.36
C LYS A 77 14.90 12.44 -46.36
N SER A 78 14.89 11.74 -47.50
CA SER A 78 14.35 10.38 -47.61
C SER A 78 15.12 9.39 -46.75
N GLN A 79 16.46 9.42 -46.79
CA GLN A 79 17.32 8.54 -45.99
C GLN A 79 17.11 8.76 -44.48
N ARG A 80 17.07 10.01 -44.03
CA ARG A 80 16.79 10.35 -42.63
C ARG A 80 15.42 9.85 -42.18
N SER A 81 14.39 10.06 -43.02
CA SER A 81 13.03 9.61 -42.72
C SER A 81 12.94 8.08 -42.61
N GLU A 82 13.68 7.36 -43.46
CA GLU A 82 13.73 5.90 -43.40
C GLU A 82 14.46 5.39 -42.15
N LEU A 83 15.54 6.06 -41.71
CA LEU A 83 16.22 5.72 -40.45
C LEU A 83 15.29 5.91 -39.24
N VAL A 84 14.54 7.00 -39.20
CA VAL A 84 13.54 7.26 -38.15
C VAL A 84 12.44 6.20 -38.16
N ARG A 85 11.91 5.86 -39.34
CA ARG A 85 10.90 4.81 -39.50
C ARG A 85 11.40 3.45 -39.00
N LYS A 86 12.62 3.06 -39.38
CA LYS A 86 13.26 1.83 -38.91
C LYS A 86 13.49 1.84 -37.41
N ALA A 87 13.87 2.98 -36.83
CA ALA A 87 14.09 3.10 -35.40
C ALA A 87 12.78 2.92 -34.62
N ASP A 88 11.69 3.56 -35.05
CA ASP A 88 10.37 3.40 -34.42
C ASP A 88 9.85 1.95 -34.56
N GLN A 89 10.05 1.32 -35.72
CA GLN A 89 9.71 -0.09 -35.94
C GLN A 89 10.50 -1.00 -34.98
N LYS A 90 11.82 -0.84 -34.87
CA LYS A 90 12.66 -1.62 -33.94
C LYS A 90 12.31 -1.37 -32.48
N LEU A 91 11.97 -0.14 -32.10
CA LEU A 91 11.49 0.18 -30.75
C LEU A 91 10.26 -0.66 -30.41
N THR A 92 9.28 -0.72 -31.31
CA THR A 92 8.08 -1.56 -31.14
C THR A 92 8.42 -3.06 -31.11
N GLU A 93 9.29 -3.54 -32.00
CA GLU A 93 9.69 -4.95 -32.05
C GLU A 93 10.41 -5.40 -30.77
N ILE A 94 11.34 -4.60 -30.24
CA ILE A 94 12.04 -4.89 -28.98
C ILE A 94 11.06 -4.75 -27.80
N GLY A 95 10.25 -3.69 -27.78
CA GLY A 95 9.24 -3.45 -26.74
C GLY A 95 8.26 -4.62 -26.59
N ALA A 96 7.81 -5.20 -27.71
CA ALA A 96 6.91 -6.37 -27.72
C ALA A 96 7.52 -7.64 -27.11
N ARG A 97 8.85 -7.73 -27.00
CA ARG A 97 9.55 -8.85 -26.34
C ARG A 97 9.72 -8.62 -24.85
N LEU A 98 9.51 -7.40 -24.36
CA LEU A 98 9.69 -7.04 -22.96
C LEU A 98 8.38 -7.26 -22.20
N THR A 99 8.49 -7.68 -20.95
CA THR A 99 7.34 -7.89 -20.08
C THR A 99 7.70 -7.51 -18.65
N LEU A 100 6.78 -6.80 -17.99
CA LEU A 100 6.86 -6.57 -16.54
C LEU A 100 6.04 -7.63 -15.82
N GLU A 101 6.73 -8.39 -14.98
CA GLU A 101 6.14 -9.33 -14.05
C GLU A 101 6.06 -8.67 -12.67
N ALA A 102 5.08 -9.04 -11.85
CA ALA A 102 5.03 -8.57 -10.46
C ALA A 102 6.08 -9.30 -9.62
N GLY A 103 6.61 -8.65 -8.59
CA GLY A 103 7.51 -9.27 -7.60
C GLY A 103 6.87 -10.45 -6.89
N ASP A 104 7.69 -11.35 -6.35
CA ASP A 104 7.22 -12.63 -5.79
C ASP A 104 6.24 -12.44 -4.63
N GLU A 105 6.40 -11.37 -3.84
CA GLU A 105 5.48 -11.00 -2.76
C GLU A 105 4.07 -10.61 -3.23
N TRP A 106 3.94 -10.25 -4.51
CA TRP A 106 2.67 -9.93 -5.16
C TRP A 106 2.00 -11.16 -5.79
N ILE A 107 2.65 -12.31 -5.80
CA ILE A 107 2.10 -13.53 -6.38
C ILE A 107 1.48 -14.40 -5.28
N LYS A 108 0.29 -14.96 -5.53
CA LYS A 108 -0.36 -15.93 -4.65
C LYS A 108 0.09 -17.34 -5.02
N GLU A 109 -0.24 -18.31 -4.17
CA GLU A 109 0.04 -19.74 -4.42
C GLU A 109 -0.59 -20.25 -5.73
N ASP A 110 -1.69 -19.66 -6.18
CA ASP A 110 -2.36 -19.98 -7.44
C ASP A 110 -1.73 -19.30 -8.68
N GLY A 111 -0.64 -18.54 -8.51
CA GLY A 111 0.04 -17.81 -9.57
C GLY A 111 -0.61 -16.48 -9.97
N THR A 112 -1.75 -16.12 -9.37
CA THR A 112 -2.41 -14.83 -9.61
C THR A 112 -1.77 -13.72 -8.79
N GLN A 113 -1.92 -12.47 -9.26
CA GLN A 113 -1.47 -11.31 -8.51
C GLN A 113 -2.44 -11.01 -7.36
N ARG A 114 -1.93 -10.79 -6.15
CA ARG A 114 -2.72 -10.30 -5.00
C ARG A 114 -2.98 -8.80 -5.10
N ALA A 115 -4.01 -8.34 -4.38
CA ALA A 115 -4.24 -6.92 -4.16
C ALA A 115 -3.63 -6.49 -2.82
N GLY A 116 -3.16 -5.25 -2.75
CA GLY A 116 -2.72 -4.63 -1.50
C GLY A 116 -3.88 -4.03 -0.71
N ASN A 117 -3.65 -3.72 0.56
CA ASN A 117 -4.60 -2.98 1.39
C ASN A 117 -4.27 -1.49 1.35
N VAL A 118 -5.24 -0.63 1.00
CA VAL A 118 -5.00 0.81 0.88
C VAL A 118 -4.60 1.48 2.21
N ARG A 119 -5.11 0.98 3.35
CA ARG A 119 -4.80 1.54 4.67
C ARG A 119 -3.41 1.16 5.14
N ASP A 120 -2.97 -0.07 4.86
CA ASP A 120 -1.61 -0.49 5.17
C ASP A 120 -0.61 0.24 4.27
N LEU A 121 -0.96 0.46 2.99
CA LEU A 121 -0.16 1.28 2.08
C LEU A 121 0.01 2.72 2.60
N ALA A 122 -1.08 3.35 3.06
CA ALA A 122 -1.04 4.71 3.60
C ALA A 122 -0.15 4.87 4.84
N LYS A 123 0.09 3.78 5.58
CA LYS A 123 0.96 3.75 6.76
C LYS A 123 2.40 3.34 6.44
N GLY A 124 2.71 3.05 5.17
CA GLY A 124 4.01 2.54 4.75
C GLY A 124 4.30 1.09 5.20
N SER A 125 3.30 0.36 5.69
CA SER A 125 3.44 -1.03 6.17
C SER A 125 2.82 -2.07 5.22
N GLY A 126 2.18 -1.62 4.14
CA GLY A 126 1.57 -2.48 3.12
C GLY A 126 2.56 -2.95 2.06
N LEU A 127 2.07 -3.81 1.15
CA LEU A 127 2.85 -4.25 -0.01
C LEU A 127 3.21 -3.05 -0.89
N MET A 128 4.50 -2.86 -1.14
CA MET A 128 4.99 -1.82 -2.04
C MET A 128 5.06 -2.34 -3.48
N PRO A 129 4.86 -1.52 -4.51
CA PRO A 129 4.93 -1.99 -5.89
C PRO A 129 6.36 -2.43 -6.24
N VAL A 130 6.48 -3.65 -6.76
CA VAL A 130 7.74 -4.24 -7.22
C VAL A 130 7.49 -5.01 -8.50
N VAL A 131 8.33 -4.77 -9.49
CA VAL A 131 8.29 -5.46 -10.78
C VAL A 131 9.61 -6.12 -11.11
N ARG A 132 9.55 -7.17 -11.93
CA ARG A 132 10.70 -7.75 -12.63
C ARG A 132 10.55 -7.50 -14.12
N LEU A 133 11.54 -6.88 -14.74
CA LEU A 133 11.59 -6.75 -16.19
C LEU A 133 12.32 -7.95 -16.78
N VAL A 134 11.64 -8.60 -17.73
CA VAL A 134 12.19 -9.72 -18.49
C VAL A 134 12.07 -9.45 -19.98
N VAL A 135 13.02 -9.97 -20.74
CA VAL A 135 12.96 -10.10 -22.20
C VAL A 135 12.67 -11.56 -22.54
N ASN A 136 11.71 -11.79 -23.41
CA ASN A 136 11.36 -13.11 -23.91
C ASN A 136 12.13 -13.40 -25.20
N TYR A 137 12.98 -14.41 -25.15
CA TYR A 137 13.56 -15.06 -26.31
C TYR A 137 12.76 -16.33 -26.61
N ASP A 138 12.66 -16.74 -27.88
CA ASP A 138 11.87 -17.90 -28.29
C ASP A 138 12.23 -19.21 -27.54
N PHE A 139 13.42 -19.26 -26.92
CA PHE A 139 13.96 -20.37 -26.15
C PHE A 139 14.02 -20.13 -24.63
N GLY A 140 13.60 -18.97 -24.11
CA GLY A 140 13.61 -18.66 -22.69
C GLY A 140 13.54 -17.18 -22.34
N LYS A 141 13.37 -16.88 -21.05
CA LYS A 141 13.36 -15.50 -20.53
C LYS A 141 14.72 -15.12 -19.95
N ALA A 142 15.12 -13.87 -20.16
CA ALA A 142 16.27 -13.28 -19.47
C ALA A 142 15.82 -12.03 -18.69
N VAL A 143 16.46 -11.79 -17.55
CA VAL A 143 16.24 -10.57 -16.76
C VAL A 143 16.92 -9.38 -17.42
N VAL A 144 16.34 -8.20 -17.26
CA VAL A 144 16.86 -6.97 -17.86
C VAL A 144 17.27 -5.99 -16.77
N ALA A 145 18.56 -5.77 -16.63
CA ALA A 145 19.14 -4.79 -15.71
C ALA A 145 19.13 -3.37 -16.28
N ASP A 146 19.31 -2.38 -15.40
CA ASP A 146 19.49 -0.96 -15.71
C ASP A 146 18.31 -0.30 -16.46
N ALA A 147 17.13 -0.92 -16.43
CA ALA A 147 15.93 -0.41 -17.08
C ALA A 147 15.22 0.64 -16.21
N PRO A 148 14.94 1.84 -16.74
CA PRO A 148 14.20 2.86 -16.00
C PRO A 148 12.70 2.51 -15.97
N ILE A 149 12.20 2.21 -14.79
CA ILE A 149 10.79 1.95 -14.52
C ILE A 149 10.18 3.16 -13.83
N ARG A 150 9.13 3.70 -14.45
CA ARG A 150 8.33 4.77 -13.87
C ARG A 150 7.14 4.18 -13.11
N PHE A 151 6.94 4.65 -11.88
CA PHE A 151 5.77 4.35 -11.07
C PHE A 151 4.89 5.58 -10.98
N ALA A 152 3.59 5.42 -11.19
CA ALA A 152 2.63 6.52 -11.12
C ALA A 152 1.25 6.04 -10.64
N PHE A 153 0.54 6.90 -9.94
CA PHE A 153 -0.88 6.69 -9.68
C PHE A 153 -1.66 6.82 -10.99
N VAL A 154 -2.42 5.78 -11.31
CA VAL A 154 -3.44 5.80 -12.38
C VAL A 154 -4.79 6.19 -11.79
N ASP A 155 -5.08 5.69 -10.60
CA ASP A 155 -6.21 6.10 -9.76
C ASP A 155 -5.73 6.32 -8.32
N GLY A 156 -6.24 7.36 -7.67
CA GLY A 156 -5.73 7.88 -6.41
C GLY A 156 -4.63 8.94 -6.57
N ILE A 157 -4.24 9.53 -5.44
CA ILE A 157 -3.20 10.57 -5.36
C ILE A 157 -2.42 10.36 -4.06
N GLY A 158 -1.10 10.53 -4.11
CA GLY A 158 -0.21 10.42 -2.96
C GLY A 158 1.23 10.81 -3.31
N ASP A 159 2.15 10.53 -2.39
CA ASP A 159 3.58 10.69 -2.59
C ASP A 159 4.24 9.33 -2.86
N ILE A 160 4.97 9.22 -3.96
CA ILE A 160 5.61 7.99 -4.42
C ILE A 160 6.95 8.31 -5.09
N THR A 161 7.94 7.43 -4.93
CA THR A 161 9.18 7.52 -5.70
C THR A 161 8.88 7.20 -7.17
N LEU A 162 8.81 8.24 -8.01
CA LEU A 162 8.30 8.14 -9.39
C LEU A 162 9.14 7.28 -10.33
N SER A 163 10.42 7.08 -10.06
CA SER A 163 11.30 6.32 -10.95
C SER A 163 12.25 5.46 -10.14
N SER A 164 12.49 4.25 -10.64
CA SER A 164 13.50 3.33 -10.13
C SER A 164 14.14 2.62 -11.32
N THR A 165 15.34 2.11 -11.13
CA THR A 165 16.07 1.38 -12.17
C THR A 165 16.13 -0.08 -11.77
N THR A 166 15.98 -1.00 -12.73
CA THR A 166 16.10 -2.43 -12.42
C THR A 166 17.51 -2.80 -12.00
N ASP A 167 17.63 -3.67 -10.99
CA ASP A 167 18.90 -4.21 -10.53
C ASP A 167 19.43 -5.34 -11.42
N ALA A 168 20.51 -6.01 -11.00
CA ALA A 168 21.11 -7.14 -11.71
C ALA A 168 20.15 -8.36 -11.87
N ASN A 169 19.09 -8.44 -11.06
CA ASN A 169 18.05 -9.47 -11.15
C ASN A 169 16.82 -8.99 -11.95
N GLY A 170 16.89 -7.80 -12.55
CA GLY A 170 15.80 -7.18 -13.27
C GLY A 170 14.71 -6.60 -12.38
N LEU A 171 14.93 -6.46 -11.06
CA LEU A 171 13.94 -5.98 -10.11
C LEU A 171 13.98 -4.46 -9.95
N ALA A 172 12.81 -3.82 -10.02
CA ALA A 172 12.63 -2.42 -9.67
C ALA A 172 11.45 -2.29 -8.71
N SER A 173 11.67 -1.54 -7.63
CA SER A 173 10.65 -1.25 -6.61
C SER A 173 10.46 0.25 -6.44
N THR A 174 9.32 0.63 -5.89
CA THR A 174 9.07 1.99 -5.41
C THR A 174 8.56 1.97 -3.98
N VAL A 175 8.60 3.13 -3.33
CA VAL A 175 8.04 3.34 -1.99
C VAL A 175 6.93 4.36 -2.11
N VAL A 176 5.74 3.99 -1.65
CA VAL A 176 4.63 4.91 -1.42
C VAL A 176 4.78 5.48 -0.02
N ARG A 177 4.98 6.79 0.07
CA ARG A 177 5.22 7.49 1.35
C ARG A 177 3.92 7.91 2.01
N SER A 178 2.91 8.28 1.22
CA SER A 178 1.61 8.69 1.72
C SER A 178 0.54 8.55 0.64
N LEU A 179 -0.71 8.50 1.08
CA LEU A 179 -1.90 8.60 0.24
C LEU A 179 -2.76 9.76 0.72
N ASN A 180 -3.35 10.50 -0.21
CA ASN A 180 -4.24 11.61 0.13
C ASN A 180 -5.59 11.11 0.67
N ARG A 181 -5.99 9.89 0.29
CA ARG A 181 -7.26 9.26 0.65
C ARG A 181 -7.07 7.77 0.88
N THR A 182 -7.75 7.24 1.89
CA THR A 182 -7.73 5.81 2.27
C THR A 182 -9.11 5.17 2.19
N ASP A 183 -10.13 5.93 1.78
CA ASP A 183 -11.53 5.54 1.65
C ASP A 183 -11.91 5.16 0.22
N LYS A 184 -10.93 5.10 -0.68
CA LYS A 184 -11.08 4.69 -2.08
C LYS A 184 -10.00 3.69 -2.47
N PRO A 185 -10.28 2.80 -3.44
CA PRO A 185 -9.23 1.99 -4.04
C PRO A 185 -8.20 2.88 -4.72
N VAL A 186 -6.99 2.36 -4.86
CA VAL A 186 -5.84 3.04 -5.46
C VAL A 186 -5.20 2.10 -6.48
N LEU A 187 -4.81 2.64 -7.63
CA LEU A 187 -4.13 1.89 -8.68
C LEU A 187 -2.79 2.56 -9.00
N ILE A 188 -1.71 1.81 -8.82
CA ILE A 188 -0.36 2.26 -9.16
C ILE A 188 0.15 1.46 -10.35
N ARG A 189 0.64 2.15 -11.37
CA ARG A 189 1.22 1.54 -12.56
C ARG A 189 2.73 1.69 -12.56
N ALA A 190 3.42 0.57 -12.75
CA ALA A 190 4.81 0.52 -13.19
C ALA A 190 4.85 0.45 -14.72
N MET A 191 5.74 1.21 -15.36
CA MET A 191 5.86 1.25 -16.81
C MET A 191 7.31 1.51 -17.23
N LEU A 192 7.76 0.84 -18.29
CA LEU A 192 9.07 1.11 -18.88
C LEU A 192 9.08 2.47 -19.59
N VAL A 193 10.08 3.29 -19.28
CA VAL A 193 10.27 4.60 -19.90
C VAL A 193 11.73 4.78 -20.26
N ILE A 194 12.04 4.92 -21.55
CA ILE A 194 13.41 5.13 -22.03
C ILE A 194 13.60 6.59 -22.41
N SER A 195 14.66 7.20 -21.89
CA SER A 195 15.03 8.58 -22.20
C SER A 195 16.45 8.64 -22.75
N ASN A 196 16.63 9.42 -23.81
CA ASN A 196 17.95 9.77 -24.33
C ASN A 196 17.90 11.17 -24.97
N ARG A 197 18.92 11.99 -24.74
CA ARG A 197 19.03 13.37 -25.25
C ARG A 197 17.76 14.22 -25.03
N GLY A 198 17.16 14.13 -23.83
CA GLY A 198 15.94 14.88 -23.49
C GLY A 198 14.65 14.38 -24.14
N LYS A 199 14.71 13.44 -25.10
CA LYS A 199 13.54 12.75 -25.64
C LYS A 199 13.22 11.52 -24.80
N THR A 200 11.94 11.34 -24.52
CA THR A 200 11.43 10.22 -23.73
C THR A 200 10.40 9.43 -24.52
N ARG A 201 10.54 8.09 -24.51
CA ARG A 201 9.58 7.14 -25.07
C ARG A 201 9.05 6.26 -23.95
N ALA A 202 7.74 6.30 -23.74
CA ALA A 202 7.04 5.36 -22.88
C ALA A 202 6.62 4.12 -23.68
N PHE A 203 6.61 2.96 -23.02
CA PHE A 203 6.16 1.68 -23.57
C PHE A 203 4.88 1.27 -22.84
N PRO A 204 3.70 1.80 -23.24
CA PRO A 204 2.44 1.55 -22.54
C PRO A 204 2.04 0.08 -22.52
N GLU A 205 2.53 -0.73 -23.45
CA GLU A 205 2.37 -2.18 -23.50
C GLU A 205 3.23 -2.92 -22.45
N VAL A 206 4.35 -2.32 -22.03
CA VAL A 206 5.25 -2.85 -21.00
C VAL A 206 4.91 -2.20 -19.67
N HIS A 207 3.77 -2.58 -19.10
CA HIS A 207 3.29 -2.06 -17.82
C HIS A 207 2.83 -3.17 -16.88
N ARG A 208 2.77 -2.83 -15.59
CA ARG A 208 2.15 -3.66 -14.55
C ARG A 208 1.38 -2.79 -13.57
N ASP A 209 0.15 -3.19 -13.28
CA ASP A 209 -0.72 -2.47 -12.36
C ASP A 209 -0.78 -3.17 -11.00
N PHE A 210 -0.77 -2.36 -9.95
CA PHE A 210 -0.86 -2.76 -8.55
C PHE A 210 -2.13 -2.16 -7.96
N ALA A 211 -3.11 -3.02 -7.73
CA ALA A 211 -4.39 -2.64 -7.16
C ALA A 211 -4.33 -2.69 -5.63
N TYR A 212 -4.73 -1.59 -5.00
CA TYR A 212 -4.93 -1.48 -3.57
C TYR A 212 -6.41 -1.31 -3.30
N VAL A 213 -6.98 -2.25 -2.57
CA VAL A 213 -8.41 -2.30 -2.28
C VAL A 213 -8.69 -1.88 -0.85
N LEU A 214 -9.92 -1.42 -0.63
CA LEU A 214 -10.43 -1.23 0.72
C LEU A 214 -10.52 -2.60 1.41
N PRO A 215 -10.11 -2.72 2.68
CA PRO A 215 -10.43 -3.92 3.44
C PRO A 215 -11.95 -4.14 3.45
N ALA A 216 -12.36 -5.39 3.24
CA ALA A 216 -13.76 -5.76 3.33
C ALA A 216 -14.31 -5.38 4.70
N LEU A 217 -15.54 -4.87 4.79
CA LEU A 217 -16.20 -4.54 6.05
C LEU A 217 -16.75 -5.81 6.73
N THR A 218 -16.01 -6.92 6.73
CA THR A 218 -16.42 -8.18 7.34
C THR A 218 -15.94 -8.27 8.79
N ALA A 219 -16.83 -8.71 9.68
CA ALA A 219 -16.50 -8.88 11.09
C ALA A 219 -17.05 -10.17 11.68
N ARG A 220 -16.47 -10.60 12.81
CA ARG A 220 -17.02 -11.64 13.68
C ARG A 220 -17.05 -11.11 15.10
N ILE A 221 -18.06 -11.56 15.83
CA ILE A 221 -18.24 -11.22 17.24
C ILE A 221 -17.81 -12.44 18.07
N PHE A 222 -16.89 -12.20 18.99
CA PHE A 222 -16.58 -13.12 20.07
C PHE A 222 -16.92 -12.44 21.39
N ALA A 223 -17.67 -13.15 22.21
CA ALA A 223 -18.13 -12.62 23.48
C ALA A 223 -17.97 -13.65 24.61
N SER A 224 -17.65 -13.16 25.81
CA SER A 224 -17.63 -13.94 27.05
C SER A 224 -18.47 -13.29 28.13
N GLU A 225 -19.07 -14.13 28.95
CA GLU A 225 -19.73 -13.72 30.19
C GLU A 225 -19.29 -14.65 31.31
N GLY A 226 -18.84 -14.09 32.43
CA GLY A 226 -18.29 -14.90 33.51
C GLY A 226 -18.06 -14.13 34.82
N PRO A 227 -17.68 -14.82 35.90
CA PRO A 227 -17.34 -14.18 37.15
C PRO A 227 -16.03 -13.39 37.02
N ALA A 228 -15.90 -12.26 37.72
CA ALA A 228 -14.67 -11.44 37.68
C ALA A 228 -13.41 -12.21 38.18
N SER A 229 -13.57 -13.26 38.98
CA SER A 229 -12.47 -14.09 39.49
C SER A 229 -11.79 -14.96 38.41
N SER A 230 -12.39 -15.12 37.23
CA SER A 230 -11.80 -15.95 36.16
C SER A 230 -10.63 -15.28 35.41
N GLN A 231 -10.25 -14.04 35.74
CA GLN A 231 -9.11 -13.35 35.13
C GLN A 231 -7.78 -13.50 35.88
N SER A 232 -7.77 -14.03 37.11
CA SER A 232 -6.54 -14.20 37.88
C SER A 232 -5.87 -15.55 37.61
N GLY A 233 -5.06 -15.62 36.56
CA GLY A 233 -3.97 -16.60 36.42
C GLY A 233 -4.34 -18.06 36.14
N ALA A 234 -4.05 -18.52 34.91
CA ALA A 234 -3.34 -19.76 34.60
C ALA A 234 -3.74 -21.12 35.24
N THR A 235 -4.92 -21.31 35.83
CA THR A 235 -5.41 -22.65 36.20
C THR A 235 -6.59 -23.07 35.34
N ALA A 236 -6.26 -23.99 34.43
CA ALA A 236 -7.18 -24.80 33.67
C ALA A 236 -8.10 -25.58 34.63
N ALA A 237 -9.36 -25.17 34.76
CA ALA A 237 -10.47 -26.03 35.22
C ALA A 237 -11.87 -25.38 35.18
N SER A 238 -12.04 -24.13 34.75
CA SER A 238 -13.42 -23.69 34.45
C SER A 238 -13.79 -24.15 33.05
N PRO A 239 -14.85 -24.97 32.88
CA PRO A 239 -15.38 -25.24 31.55
C PRO A 239 -15.68 -23.89 30.91
N ALA A 240 -15.28 -23.74 29.64
CA ALA A 240 -15.67 -22.61 28.81
C ALA A 240 -17.14 -22.26 29.09
N PRO A 241 -17.53 -20.98 29.20
CA PRO A 241 -18.93 -20.62 29.39
C PRO A 241 -19.71 -21.13 28.17
N LYS A 242 -20.20 -22.37 28.25
CA LYS A 242 -21.13 -22.95 27.31
C LYS A 242 -22.44 -22.20 27.54
N THR A 243 -22.99 -21.64 26.47
CA THR A 243 -24.38 -21.13 26.35
C THR A 243 -24.76 -19.77 26.96
N GLY A 244 -23.87 -19.01 27.61
CA GLY A 244 -24.25 -17.70 28.20
C GLY A 244 -24.19 -16.49 27.25
N ALA A 245 -23.13 -16.39 26.43
CA ALA A 245 -22.84 -15.18 25.65
C ALA A 245 -23.63 -15.05 24.34
N ALA A 246 -24.44 -16.05 23.95
CA ALA A 246 -25.22 -15.98 22.71
C ALA A 246 -26.12 -14.74 22.67
N SER A 247 -26.81 -14.44 23.78
CA SER A 247 -27.63 -13.23 23.89
C SER A 247 -26.82 -11.93 23.83
N LEU A 248 -25.56 -11.94 24.26
CA LEU A 248 -24.66 -10.80 24.13
C LEU A 248 -24.20 -10.62 22.68
N VAL A 249 -23.87 -11.71 21.98
CA VAL A 249 -23.58 -11.69 20.54
C VAL A 249 -24.77 -11.15 19.75
N ASP A 250 -25.98 -11.60 20.07
CA ASP A 250 -27.21 -11.11 19.42
C ASP A 250 -27.41 -9.61 19.68
N SER A 251 -27.21 -9.16 20.92
CA SER A 251 -27.35 -7.75 21.31
C SER A 251 -26.34 -6.85 20.57
N ILE A 252 -25.08 -7.31 20.45
CA ILE A 252 -24.03 -6.62 19.70
C ILE A 252 -24.37 -6.63 18.19
N SER A 253 -24.83 -7.75 17.65
CA SER A 253 -25.18 -7.89 16.24
C SER A 253 -26.29 -6.91 15.85
N ARG A 254 -27.34 -6.81 16.67
CA ARG A 254 -28.43 -5.84 16.47
C ARG A 254 -27.91 -4.40 16.48
N ALA A 255 -27.07 -4.06 17.46
CA ALA A 255 -26.53 -2.71 17.58
C ALA A 255 -25.61 -2.31 16.41
N LEU A 256 -24.87 -3.27 15.85
CA LEU A 256 -23.93 -3.02 14.75
C LEU A 256 -24.57 -3.04 13.35
N ASN A 257 -25.83 -3.45 13.19
CA ASN A 257 -26.50 -3.55 11.89
C ASN A 257 -26.50 -2.23 11.08
N GLY A 258 -26.42 -1.08 11.75
CA GLY A 258 -26.34 0.25 11.12
C GLY A 258 -24.94 0.72 10.69
N THR A 259 -23.89 -0.06 10.98
CA THR A 259 -22.48 0.34 10.75
C THR A 259 -21.98 0.01 9.35
N GLY A 260 -22.67 -0.86 8.61
CA GLY A 260 -22.21 -1.38 7.32
C GLY A 260 -21.25 -2.57 7.44
N LEU A 261 -21.02 -3.09 8.65
CA LEU A 261 -20.31 -4.36 8.84
C LEU A 261 -21.16 -5.53 8.35
N ASP A 262 -20.55 -6.38 7.54
CA ASP A 262 -21.05 -7.71 7.23
C ASP A 262 -20.61 -8.68 8.34
N LEU A 263 -21.55 -9.01 9.22
CA LEU A 263 -21.31 -9.85 10.38
C LEU A 263 -21.41 -11.32 9.98
N LEU A 264 -20.25 -12.00 9.93
CA LEU A 264 -20.20 -13.42 9.64
C LEU A 264 -20.57 -14.24 10.89
N PRO A 265 -21.26 -15.38 10.72
CA PRO A 265 -21.55 -16.27 11.82
C PRO A 265 -20.27 -16.81 12.45
N THR A 266 -20.34 -17.05 13.76
CA THR A 266 -19.28 -17.68 14.53
C THR A 266 -19.66 -19.14 14.76
N ASP A 267 -19.31 -20.01 13.83
CA ASP A 267 -19.65 -21.45 13.89
C ASP A 267 -18.85 -22.22 14.96
N SER A 268 -17.80 -21.60 15.50
CA SER A 268 -16.93 -22.18 16.53
C SER A 268 -16.55 -21.14 17.57
N ALA A 269 -16.74 -21.47 18.85
CA ALA A 269 -16.27 -20.63 19.94
C ALA A 269 -14.75 -20.52 19.90
N LEU A 270 -14.23 -19.29 19.97
CA LEU A 270 -12.79 -19.06 20.13
C LEU A 270 -12.35 -19.67 21.45
N ASP A 271 -11.18 -20.32 21.47
CA ASP A 271 -10.69 -20.88 22.72
C ASP A 271 -10.45 -19.74 23.75
N PRO A 272 -10.71 -19.97 25.05
CA PRO A 272 -10.66 -18.90 26.05
C PRO A 272 -9.29 -18.21 26.16
N LYS A 273 -8.18 -18.91 25.87
CA LYS A 273 -6.83 -18.35 25.92
C LYS A 273 -6.60 -17.38 24.76
N THR A 274 -6.97 -17.78 23.54
CA THR A 274 -6.89 -16.91 22.36
C THR A 274 -7.84 -15.72 22.50
N PHE A 275 -9.05 -15.93 23.04
CA PHE A 275 -9.96 -14.82 23.32
C PHE A 275 -9.35 -13.80 24.29
N ALA A 276 -8.87 -14.25 25.45
CA ALA A 276 -8.26 -13.37 26.43
C ALA A 276 -7.02 -12.65 25.87
N ALA A 277 -6.15 -13.35 25.14
CA ALA A 277 -4.98 -12.76 24.50
C ALA A 277 -5.35 -11.71 23.43
N ALA A 278 -6.35 -12.01 22.60
CA ALA A 278 -6.84 -11.06 21.59
C ALA A 278 -7.48 -9.82 22.25
N LEU A 279 -8.23 -10.00 23.33
CA LEU A 279 -8.82 -8.90 24.11
C LEU A 279 -7.75 -7.99 24.71
N GLN A 280 -6.57 -8.52 25.04
CA GLN A 280 -5.41 -7.75 25.50
C GLN A 280 -4.56 -7.15 24.36
N GLY A 281 -4.85 -7.48 23.11
CA GLY A 281 -4.17 -6.91 21.94
C GLY A 281 -3.01 -7.74 21.38
N ASP A 282 -2.91 -9.04 21.73
CA ASP A 282 -1.91 -9.92 21.13
C ASP A 282 -2.18 -10.12 19.62
N LEU A 283 -1.24 -9.69 18.78
CA LEU A 283 -1.39 -9.73 17.31
C LEU A 283 -1.58 -11.17 16.81
N GLY A 284 -0.85 -12.14 17.36
CA GLY A 284 -0.97 -13.53 16.95
C GLY A 284 -2.36 -14.10 17.26
N ALA A 285 -2.92 -13.77 18.42
CA ALA A 285 -4.28 -14.17 18.81
C ALA A 285 -5.36 -13.49 17.96
N ILE A 286 -5.20 -12.21 17.66
CA ILE A 286 -6.09 -11.46 16.74
C ILE A 286 -6.09 -12.11 15.36
N GLN A 287 -4.92 -12.40 14.79
CA GLN A 287 -4.81 -13.04 13.49
C GLN A 287 -5.43 -14.44 13.48
N ARG A 288 -5.23 -15.24 14.54
CA ARG A 288 -5.90 -16.55 14.68
C ARG A 288 -7.42 -16.41 14.73
N ALA A 289 -7.95 -15.48 15.51
CA ALA A 289 -9.37 -15.23 15.62
C ALA A 289 -10.00 -14.72 14.31
N CYS A 290 -9.29 -13.90 13.53
CA CYS A 290 -9.74 -13.44 12.22
C CYS A 290 -9.86 -14.57 11.18
N ASN A 291 -9.10 -15.65 11.33
CA ASN A 291 -9.00 -16.74 10.35
C ASN A 291 -9.78 -18.01 10.74
N VAL A 292 -10.60 -17.95 11.78
CA VAL A 292 -11.43 -19.09 12.22
C VAL A 292 -12.34 -19.56 11.07
N GLY A 293 -12.53 -20.88 10.94
CA GLY A 293 -13.44 -21.46 9.95
C GLY A 293 -13.01 -21.28 8.48
N GLY A 294 -11.73 -21.00 8.20
CA GLY A 294 -11.18 -20.90 6.84
C GLY A 294 -11.59 -19.65 6.06
N THR A 295 -12.35 -18.74 6.67
CA THR A 295 -12.71 -17.44 6.11
C THR A 295 -12.03 -16.34 6.89
N THR A 296 -11.26 -15.50 6.21
CA THR A 296 -10.58 -14.33 6.78
C THR A 296 -11.52 -13.13 6.82
N ILE A 297 -11.56 -12.46 7.97
CA ILE A 297 -12.30 -11.21 8.18
C ILE A 297 -11.37 -10.04 8.46
N SER A 298 -11.84 -8.82 8.23
CA SER A 298 -11.06 -7.61 8.47
C SER A 298 -11.16 -7.09 9.90
N TYR A 299 -12.28 -7.37 10.60
CA TYR A 299 -12.53 -6.86 11.94
C TYR A 299 -12.94 -7.97 12.92
N LEU A 300 -12.55 -7.79 14.18
CA LEU A 300 -13.03 -8.59 15.29
C LEU A 300 -13.73 -7.67 16.28
N VAL A 301 -14.91 -8.08 16.72
CA VAL A 301 -15.63 -7.46 17.83
C VAL A 301 -15.45 -8.36 19.04
N LEU A 302 -14.77 -7.85 20.06
CA LEU A 302 -14.47 -8.55 21.30
C LEU A 302 -15.26 -7.92 22.43
N ALA A 303 -16.08 -8.72 23.11
CA ALA A 303 -16.87 -8.26 24.24
C ALA A 303 -16.70 -9.18 25.45
N ASP A 304 -16.39 -8.63 26.61
CA ASP A 304 -16.28 -9.37 27.86
C ASP A 304 -17.19 -8.74 28.92
N VAL A 305 -18.08 -9.53 29.51
CA VAL A 305 -18.92 -9.10 30.63
C VAL A 305 -18.57 -9.91 31.86
N GLN A 306 -18.09 -9.21 32.89
CA GLN A 306 -17.71 -9.80 34.15
C GLN A 306 -18.68 -9.41 35.26
N TYR A 307 -19.12 -10.36 36.08
CA TYR A 307 -19.95 -10.06 37.25
C TYR A 307 -19.20 -10.30 38.57
N ASP A 308 -19.48 -9.44 39.54
CA ASP A 308 -19.00 -9.59 40.92
C ASP A 308 -19.80 -10.67 41.66
N GLU A 309 -19.20 -11.26 42.68
CA GLU A 309 -19.91 -12.15 43.61
C GLU A 309 -21.12 -11.43 44.23
N PRO A 310 -22.31 -12.07 44.26
CA PRO A 310 -23.51 -11.47 44.81
C PRO A 310 -23.36 -11.09 46.28
N ARG A 311 -23.81 -9.89 46.63
CA ARG A 311 -23.84 -9.39 48.01
C ARG A 311 -25.28 -9.34 48.52
N GLN A 312 -25.52 -9.98 49.65
CA GLN A 312 -26.80 -9.88 50.34
C GLN A 312 -26.94 -8.52 51.04
N MET A 313 -28.11 -7.91 50.93
CA MET A 313 -28.42 -6.64 51.56
C MET A 313 -28.62 -6.81 53.07
N VAL A 314 -27.90 -5.99 53.85
CA VAL A 314 -28.05 -5.86 55.30
C VAL A 314 -28.39 -4.41 55.64
N LEU A 315 -29.54 -4.19 56.28
CA LEU A 315 -29.97 -2.87 56.74
C LEU A 315 -30.34 -2.97 58.22
N ASN A 316 -29.69 -2.15 59.06
CA ASN A 316 -29.87 -2.13 60.52
C ASN A 316 -29.69 -3.51 61.18
N GLY A 317 -28.69 -4.28 60.73
CA GLY A 317 -28.39 -5.62 61.26
C GLY A 317 -29.36 -6.71 60.82
N LYS A 318 -30.40 -6.39 60.04
CA LYS A 318 -31.31 -7.39 59.44
C LYS A 318 -30.87 -7.72 58.03
N THR A 319 -30.78 -9.01 57.73
CA THR A 319 -30.55 -9.54 56.39
C THR A 319 -31.85 -9.57 55.61
N TYR A 320 -31.81 -9.14 54.35
CA TYR A 320 -32.93 -9.21 53.43
C TYR A 320 -32.61 -10.23 52.34
N ASN A 321 -33.62 -10.92 51.81
CA ASN A 321 -33.48 -11.77 50.62
C ASN A 321 -33.41 -10.91 49.35
N ILE A 322 -32.48 -9.96 49.36
CA ILE A 322 -32.17 -9.06 48.27
C ILE A 322 -30.68 -9.19 48.04
N PHE A 323 -30.33 -9.84 46.94
CA PHE A 323 -28.96 -10.00 46.50
C PHE A 323 -28.69 -8.99 45.39
N THR A 324 -27.49 -8.44 45.38
CA THR A 324 -27.05 -7.51 44.35
C THR A 324 -25.73 -7.96 43.75
N SER A 325 -25.58 -7.85 42.44
CA SER A 325 -24.33 -8.12 41.73
C SER A 325 -24.07 -6.98 40.75
N THR A 326 -22.80 -6.64 40.55
CA THR A 326 -22.38 -5.62 39.58
C THR A 326 -21.77 -6.33 38.40
N ALA A 327 -22.23 -6.02 37.18
CA ALA A 327 -21.62 -6.47 35.94
C ALA A 327 -20.86 -5.32 35.27
N ARG A 328 -19.67 -5.64 34.74
CA ARG A 328 -18.80 -4.73 33.99
C ARG A 328 -18.61 -5.26 32.57
N ALA A 329 -18.96 -4.48 31.57
CA ALA A 329 -18.79 -4.83 30.17
C ALA A 329 -17.65 -4.03 29.53
N GLN A 330 -16.77 -4.73 28.82
CA GLN A 330 -15.71 -4.15 27.99
C GLN A 330 -15.94 -4.56 26.53
N ILE A 331 -15.90 -3.59 25.61
CA ILE A 331 -16.10 -3.83 24.19
C ILE A 331 -14.97 -3.19 23.39
N ARG A 332 -14.40 -3.95 22.45
CA ARG A 332 -13.38 -3.48 21.52
C ARG A 332 -13.68 -3.97 20.11
N ILE A 333 -13.47 -3.10 19.12
CA ILE A 333 -13.44 -3.47 17.71
C ILE A 333 -11.98 -3.33 17.26
N VAL A 334 -11.37 -4.43 16.82
CA VAL A 334 -9.97 -4.48 16.40
C VAL A 334 -9.88 -4.92 14.95
N ARG A 335 -8.90 -4.41 14.23
CA ARG A 335 -8.62 -4.79 12.84
C ARG A 335 -7.72 -6.01 12.80
N SER A 336 -7.72 -6.74 11.69
CA SER A 336 -6.89 -7.95 11.48
C SER A 336 -5.38 -7.72 11.63
N ASN A 337 -4.92 -6.49 11.42
CA ASN A 337 -3.53 -6.07 11.65
C ASN A 337 -3.21 -5.70 13.12
N GLY A 338 -4.14 -5.93 14.05
CA GLY A 338 -3.97 -5.65 15.48
C GLY A 338 -4.26 -4.21 15.91
N THR A 339 -4.46 -3.29 14.96
CA THR A 339 -4.81 -1.91 15.32
C THR A 339 -6.24 -1.82 15.83
N VAL A 340 -6.45 -1.03 16.89
CA VAL A 340 -7.77 -0.81 17.47
C VAL A 340 -8.56 0.13 16.57
N ALA A 341 -9.76 -0.28 16.16
CA ALA A 341 -10.72 0.62 15.53
C ALA A 341 -11.44 1.42 16.61
N ILE A 342 -12.00 0.74 17.61
CA ILE A 342 -12.71 1.34 18.73
C ILE A 342 -12.44 0.59 20.03
N THR A 343 -12.37 1.34 21.13
CA THR A 343 -12.56 0.82 22.49
C THR A 343 -13.66 1.63 23.14
N ARG A 344 -14.70 0.97 23.65
CA ARG A 344 -15.78 1.65 24.39
C ARG A 344 -15.40 1.81 25.86
N PRO A 345 -15.87 2.86 26.55
CA PRO A 345 -15.75 2.96 28.00
C PRO A 345 -16.34 1.73 28.69
N THR A 346 -15.73 1.31 29.80
CA THR A 346 -16.29 0.20 30.60
C THR A 346 -17.66 0.57 31.12
N ILE A 347 -18.66 -0.25 30.79
CA ILE A 347 -20.03 -0.07 31.27
C ILE A 347 -20.17 -0.84 32.59
N SER A 348 -20.66 -0.19 33.64
CA SER A 348 -20.90 -0.83 34.94
C SER A 348 -22.38 -0.71 35.29
N VAL A 349 -23.05 -1.86 35.48
CA VAL A 349 -24.47 -1.93 35.83
C VAL A 349 -24.69 -2.83 37.02
N LYS A 350 -25.77 -2.59 37.76
CA LYS A 350 -26.12 -3.35 38.96
C LYS A 350 -27.41 -4.12 38.72
N GLY A 351 -27.38 -5.42 39.01
CA GLY A 351 -28.55 -6.29 39.06
C GLY A 351 -29.00 -6.55 40.49
N GLN A 352 -30.27 -6.91 40.64
CA GLN A 352 -30.87 -7.29 41.92
C GLN A 352 -31.78 -8.51 41.75
N GLY A 353 -31.80 -9.39 42.74
CA GLY A 353 -32.68 -10.56 42.74
C GLY A 353 -32.98 -11.10 44.14
N GLY A 354 -34.02 -11.93 44.22
CA GLY A 354 -34.39 -12.65 45.45
C GLY A 354 -33.41 -13.77 45.85
N THR A 355 -32.53 -14.15 44.93
CA THR A 355 -31.45 -15.14 45.09
C THR A 355 -30.18 -14.62 44.43
N GLU A 356 -29.02 -15.20 44.79
CA GLU A 356 -27.72 -14.90 44.17
C GLU A 356 -27.75 -15.07 42.64
N ALA A 357 -28.29 -16.19 42.17
CA ALA A 357 -28.41 -16.48 40.73
C ALA A 357 -29.31 -15.46 40.01
N ALA A 358 -30.43 -15.05 40.63
CA ALA A 358 -31.31 -14.04 40.05
C ALA A 358 -30.64 -12.67 39.97
N ALA A 359 -29.81 -12.31 40.97
CA ALA A 359 -29.04 -11.06 40.93
C ALA A 359 -27.99 -11.05 39.82
N ILE A 360 -27.29 -12.18 39.58
CA ILE A 360 -26.34 -12.34 38.47
C ILE A 360 -27.06 -12.23 37.12
N GLN A 361 -28.16 -12.96 36.93
CA GLN A 361 -28.92 -12.93 35.68
C GLN A 361 -29.49 -11.53 35.39
N SER A 362 -29.98 -10.83 36.41
CA SER A 362 -30.41 -9.43 36.30
C SER A 362 -29.24 -8.52 35.90
N ALA A 363 -28.06 -8.68 36.50
CA ALA A 363 -26.89 -7.87 36.18
C ALA A 363 -26.40 -8.10 34.74
N LEU A 364 -26.36 -9.36 34.29
CA LEU A 364 -26.01 -9.72 32.91
C LEU A 364 -27.04 -9.19 31.90
N MET A 365 -28.33 -9.27 32.20
CA MET A 365 -29.39 -8.73 31.34
C MET A 365 -29.27 -7.21 31.16
N GLU A 366 -29.07 -6.48 32.26
CA GLU A 366 -28.84 -5.03 32.20
C GLU A 366 -27.53 -4.70 31.49
N ALA A 367 -26.49 -5.53 31.61
CA ALA A 367 -25.22 -5.31 30.92
C ALA A 367 -25.39 -5.45 29.41
N ARG A 368 -26.06 -6.52 28.93
CA ARG A 368 -26.36 -6.72 27.51
C ARG A 368 -27.17 -5.56 26.93
N LYS A 369 -28.19 -5.11 27.66
CA LYS A 369 -29.01 -3.96 27.27
C LYS A 369 -28.19 -2.68 27.20
N ALA A 370 -27.33 -2.43 28.19
CA ALA A 370 -26.48 -1.25 28.21
C ALA A 370 -25.41 -1.28 27.09
N VAL A 371 -24.87 -2.46 26.77
CA VAL A 371 -23.98 -2.68 25.62
C VAL A 371 -24.69 -2.35 24.31
N GLU A 372 -25.90 -2.88 24.09
CA GLU A 372 -26.70 -2.61 22.90
C GLU A 372 -27.03 -1.11 22.77
N GLN A 373 -27.39 -0.46 23.88
CA GLN A 373 -27.67 0.98 23.90
C GLN A 373 -26.43 1.82 23.61
N ASP A 374 -25.27 1.54 24.22
CA ASP A 374 -24.03 2.27 23.96
C ASP A 374 -23.60 2.14 22.50
N LEU A 375 -23.58 0.92 21.96
CA LEU A 375 -23.20 0.70 20.57
C LEU A 375 -24.17 1.39 19.60
N SER A 376 -25.48 1.29 19.85
CA SER A 376 -26.52 1.93 19.02
C SER A 376 -26.44 3.46 19.06
N ALA A 377 -26.18 4.05 20.23
CA ALA A 377 -26.05 5.49 20.39
C ALA A 377 -24.79 6.06 19.69
N ASN A 378 -23.79 5.21 19.45
CA ASN A 378 -22.50 5.62 18.88
C ASN A 378 -22.24 5.03 17.47
N VAL A 379 -23.28 4.59 16.76
CA VAL A 379 -23.16 4.02 15.39
C VAL A 379 -22.40 4.93 14.43
N GLY A 380 -22.61 6.24 14.48
CA GLY A 380 -21.91 7.19 13.60
C GLY A 380 -20.40 7.25 13.86
N GLU A 381 -20.01 7.21 15.13
CA GLU A 381 -18.59 7.12 15.54
C GLU A 381 -17.98 5.80 15.08
N ILE A 382 -18.72 4.69 15.29
CA ILE A 382 -18.30 3.36 14.86
C ILE A 382 -18.09 3.31 13.36
N LYS A 383 -19.04 3.80 12.57
CA LYS A 383 -18.91 3.86 11.11
C LYS A 383 -17.67 4.65 10.68
N SER A 384 -17.46 5.83 11.28
CA SER A 384 -16.32 6.70 10.95
C SER A 384 -14.98 6.06 11.31
N ALA A 385 -14.92 5.24 12.35
CA ALA A 385 -13.71 4.51 12.73
C ALA A 385 -13.45 3.26 11.87
N LEU A 386 -14.49 2.74 11.22
CA LEU A 386 -14.39 1.60 10.31
C LEU A 386 -13.97 2.02 8.91
N ASP A 387 -14.23 3.25 8.49
CA ASP A 387 -13.75 3.88 7.25
C ASP A 387 -12.24 4.21 7.33
#